data_AF-A0A8J7A2F3-F1
#
_entry.id   AF-A0A8J7A2F3-F1
#
_cell.length_a   1.000
_cell.length_b   1.000
_cell.length_c   1.000
_cell.angle_alpha   90.00
_cell.angle_beta   90.00
_cell.angle_gamma   90.00
#
_symmetry.space_group_name_H-M   'P 1'
#
loop_
_entity.id
_entity.type
_entity.pdbx_description
1 polymer ?
#
loop_
_entity_poly.entity_id
_entity_poly.type
_entity_poly.pdbx_seq_one_letter_code
_entity_poly.pdbx_strand_id
1 'polypeptide(L)'
;MEREAVTIRFPIPLLNKAKHLKDGSESFNELVVEAVEREVKRRQAIATHQSIVARRAKIKARTGVHPDVNVLIHSLREGDMRSE
;
A
#
# COMPACT_ATOMS: atom_id res chain seq x y z
N MET A 1 9.35 -26.31 -5.46
CA MET A 1 8.20 -25.55 -4.90
C MET A 1 7.07 -26.54 -4.73
N GLU A 2 6.66 -26.83 -3.50
CA GLU A 2 5.49 -27.66 -3.23
C GLU A 2 4.25 -26.96 -3.79
N ARG A 3 3.46 -27.68 -4.58
CA ARG A 3 2.21 -27.16 -5.14
C ARG A 3 1.10 -27.48 -4.15
N GLU A 4 0.64 -26.46 -3.43
CA GLU A 4 -0.57 -26.57 -2.62
C GLU A 4 -1.81 -26.39 -3.51
N ALA A 5 -2.75 -27.32 -3.40
CA ALA A 5 -4.03 -27.26 -4.09
C ALA A 5 -5.14 -26.94 -3.07
N VAL A 6 -5.92 -25.91 -3.35
CA VAL A 6 -7.05 -25.50 -2.51
C VAL A 6 -8.34 -25.64 -3.32
N THR A 7 -9.32 -26.33 -2.75
CA THR A 7 -10.66 -26.44 -3.36
C THR A 7 -11.57 -25.38 -2.77
N ILE A 8 -12.10 -24.51 -3.63
CA ILE A 8 -13.00 -23.42 -3.24
C ILE A 8 -14.38 -23.69 -3.84
N ARG A 9 -15.43 -23.63 -3.01
CA ARG A 9 -16.81 -23.74 -3.48
C ARG A 9 -17.35 -22.35 -3.81
N PHE A 10 -17.76 -22.18 -5.06
CA PHE A 10 -18.36 -20.94 -5.55
C PHE A 10 -19.88 -21.10 -5.68
N PRO A 11 -20.66 -20.10 -5.23
CA PRO A 11 -22.06 -19.98 -5.60
C PRO A 11 -22.24 -19.97 -7.12
N ILE A 12 -23.26 -20.68 -7.61
CA ILE A 12 -23.59 -20.77 -9.05
C ILE A 12 -23.72 -19.39 -9.72
N PRO A 13 -24.34 -18.36 -9.10
CA PRO A 13 -24.42 -17.03 -9.72
C PRO A 13 -23.05 -16.39 -9.97
N LEU A 14 -22.07 -16.64 -9.10
CA LEU A 14 -20.71 -16.10 -9.24
C LEU A 14 -19.94 -16.86 -10.33
N LEU A 15 -20.13 -18.16 -10.45
CA LEU A 15 -19.58 -18.96 -11.56
C LEU A 15 -20.05 -18.43 -12.91
N ASN A 16 -21.33 -18.11 -13.04
CA ASN A 16 -21.88 -17.58 -14.29
C ASN A 16 -21.26 -16.22 -14.64
N LYS A 17 -21.16 -15.31 -13.67
CA LYS A 17 -20.53 -13.99 -13.87
C LYS A 17 -19.06 -14.11 -14.26
N ALA A 18 -18.32 -14.99 -13.60
CA ALA A 18 -16.90 -15.19 -13.88
C ALA A 18 -16.67 -15.86 -15.26
N LYS A 19 -17.58 -16.72 -15.72
CA LYS A 19 -17.55 -17.25 -17.10
C LYS A 19 -17.77 -16.18 -18.17
N HIS A 20 -18.57 -15.15 -17.89
CA HIS A 20 -18.74 -14.01 -18.81
C HIS A 20 -17.53 -13.06 -18.85
N LEU A 21 -16.72 -13.07 -17.80
CA LEU A 21 -15.52 -12.23 -17.65
C LEU A 21 -14.27 -12.89 -18.25
N LYS A 22 -14.33 -14.20 -18.52
CA LYS A 22 -13.24 -14.96 -19.09
C LYS A 22 -13.10 -14.64 -20.59
N ASP A 23 -11.92 -14.19 -21.00
CA ASP A 23 -11.54 -14.19 -22.42
C ASP A 23 -11.39 -15.63 -22.90
N GLY A 24 -11.87 -15.91 -24.12
CA GLY A 24 -12.19 -17.27 -24.61
C GLY A 24 -11.07 -18.31 -24.51
N SER A 25 -9.82 -17.91 -24.32
CA SER A 25 -8.64 -18.78 -24.23
C SER A 25 -8.16 -19.12 -22.81
N GLU A 26 -8.59 -18.44 -21.74
CA GLU A 26 -8.00 -18.61 -20.40
C GLU A 26 -8.66 -19.72 -19.58
N SER A 27 -7.93 -20.44 -18.73
CA SER A 27 -8.57 -21.39 -17.81
C SER A 27 -9.34 -20.65 -16.71
N PHE A 28 -10.51 -21.16 -16.30
CA PHE A 28 -11.22 -20.59 -15.15
C PHE A 28 -10.36 -20.62 -13.87
N ASN A 29 -9.50 -21.62 -13.75
CA ASN A 29 -8.58 -21.72 -12.63
C ASN A 29 -7.54 -20.59 -12.63
N GLU A 30 -7.03 -20.20 -13.79
CA GLU A 30 -6.06 -19.10 -13.93
C GLU A 30 -6.70 -17.77 -13.51
N LEU A 31 -7.93 -17.52 -13.96
CA LEU A 31 -8.70 -16.34 -13.55
C LEU A 31 -8.86 -16.27 -12.01
N VAL A 32 -9.16 -17.40 -11.37
CA VAL A 32 -9.33 -17.46 -9.91
C VAL A 32 -8.00 -17.22 -9.20
N VAL A 33 -6.92 -17.85 -9.66
CA VAL A 33 -5.58 -17.65 -9.09
C VAL A 33 -5.17 -16.19 -9.19
N GLU A 34 -5.34 -15.58 -10.37
CA GLU A 34 -5.00 -14.17 -10.57
C GLU A 34 -5.82 -13.24 -9.67
N ALA A 35 -7.13 -13.49 -9.56
CA ALA A 35 -8.00 -12.71 -8.69
C ALA A 35 -7.55 -12.79 -7.22
N VAL A 36 -7.18 -13.98 -6.74
CA VAL A 36 -6.68 -14.18 -5.38
C VAL A 36 -5.33 -13.47 -5.18
N GLU A 37 -4.40 -13.60 -6.12
CA GLU A 37 -3.11 -12.90 -6.04
C GLU A 37 -3.26 -11.38 -5.99
N ARG A 38 -4.14 -10.82 -6.83
CA ARG A 38 -4.45 -9.39 -6.85
C ARG A 38 -5.00 -8.95 -5.49
N GLU A 39 -5.90 -9.72 -4.89
CA GLU A 39 -6.47 -9.40 -3.59
C GLU A 39 -5.45 -9.52 -2.45
N VAL A 40 -4.58 -10.53 -2.46
CA VAL A 40 -3.48 -10.66 -1.50
C VAL A 40 -2.54 -9.45 -1.58
N LYS A 41 -2.10 -9.08 -2.79
CA LYS A 41 -1.26 -7.89 -3.02
C LYS A 41 -1.95 -6.62 -2.53
N ARG A 42 -3.24 -6.47 -2.82
CA ARG A 42 -4.03 -5.32 -2.36
C ARG A 42 -4.07 -5.23 -0.83
N ARG A 43 -4.34 -6.34 -0.14
CA ARG A 43 -4.38 -6.37 1.34
C ARG A 43 -3.01 -6.06 1.95
N GLN A 44 -1.94 -6.59 1.38
CA GLN A 44 -0.57 -6.29 1.81
C GLN A 44 -0.24 -4.80 1.61
N ALA A 45 -0.63 -4.21 0.48
CA ALA A 45 -0.44 -2.79 0.22
C ALA A 45 -1.20 -1.91 1.23
N ILE A 46 -2.45 -2.26 1.56
CA ILE A 46 -3.24 -1.56 2.58
C ILE A 46 -2.58 -1.65 3.96
N ALA A 47 -2.17 -2.85 4.38
CA ALA A 47 -1.49 -3.04 5.65
C ALA A 47 -0.18 -2.24 5.74
N THR A 48 0.60 -2.24 4.65
CA THR A 48 1.82 -1.45 4.53
C THR A 48 1.52 0.04 4.66
N HIS A 49 0.53 0.55 3.93
CA HIS A 49 0.12 1.94 4.03
C HIS A 49 -0.28 2.34 5.46
N GLN A 50 -1.09 1.51 6.12
CA GLN A 50 -1.49 1.73 7.51
C GLN A 50 -0.28 1.76 8.46
N SER A 51 0.69 0.87 8.28
CA SER A 51 1.92 0.86 9.06
C SER A 51 2.74 2.15 8.90
N ILE A 52 2.81 2.69 7.68
CA ILE A 52 3.51 3.94 7.37
C ILE A 52 2.82 5.11 8.07
N VAL A 53 1.49 5.18 7.98
CA VAL A 53 0.69 6.23 8.63
C VAL A 53 0.89 6.17 10.14
N ALA A 54 0.80 4.98 10.76
CA ALA A 54 1.01 4.80 12.18
C ALA A 54 2.44 5.21 12.62
N ARG A 55 3.45 4.83 11.84
CA ARG A 55 4.85 5.21 12.13
C ARG A 55 5.06 6.72 11.99
N ARG A 56 4.49 7.36 10.96
CA ARG A 56 4.51 8.83 10.80
C ARG A 56 3.84 9.53 11.97
N ALA A 57 2.69 9.03 12.44
CA ALA A 57 2.00 9.57 13.60
C ALA A 57 2.86 9.48 14.87
N LYS A 58 3.51 8.33 15.12
CA LYS A 58 4.45 8.16 16.24
C LYS A 58 5.65 9.11 16.17
N ILE A 59 6.25 9.27 14.98
CA ILE A 59 7.35 10.20 14.78
C ILE A 59 6.87 11.63 15.01
N LYS A 60 5.75 12.04 14.44
CA LYS A 60 5.17 13.38 14.65
C LYS A 60 4.87 13.65 16.13
N ALA A 61 4.35 12.67 16.86
CA ALA A 61 4.11 12.80 18.30
C ALA A 61 5.42 12.95 19.11
N ARG A 62 6.49 12.26 18.70
CA ARG A 62 7.79 12.29 19.40
C ARG A 62 8.63 13.53 19.10
N THR A 63 8.70 13.93 17.83
CA THR A 63 9.58 15.02 17.35
C THR A 63 8.84 16.35 17.16
N GLY A 64 7.51 16.36 17.31
CA GLY A 64 6.69 17.53 16.99
C GLY A 64 6.65 17.81 15.48
N VAL A 65 6.17 19.00 15.12
CA VAL A 65 6.32 19.53 13.76
C VAL A 65 7.73 20.12 13.66
N HIS A 66 8.50 19.71 12.65
CA HIS A 66 9.81 20.29 12.43
C HIS A 66 9.63 21.80 12.20
N PRO A 67 10.37 22.67 12.92
CA PRO A 67 10.24 24.11 12.75
C PRO A 67 10.54 24.49 11.30
N ASP A 68 9.89 25.56 10.83
CA ASP A 68 10.08 26.06 9.47
C ASP A 68 11.57 26.38 9.24
N VAL A 69 12.15 25.71 8.25
CA VAL A 69 13.57 25.84 7.89
C VAL A 69 13.90 27.27 7.48
N ASN A 70 12.92 28.02 6.96
CA ASN A 70 13.12 29.44 6.62
C ASN A 70 13.48 30.27 7.86
N VAL A 71 12.87 29.99 9.01
CA VAL A 71 13.17 30.70 10.27
C VAL A 71 14.62 30.43 10.69
N LEU A 72 15.10 29.20 10.52
CA LEU A 72 16.49 28.84 10.79
C LEU A 72 17.45 29.56 9.82
N ILE A 73 17.16 29.55 8.52
CA ILE A 73 17.97 30.21 7.49
C ILE A 73 18.06 31.72 7.74
N HIS A 74 16.95 32.37 8.10
CA HIS A 74 16.94 33.79 8.46
C HIS A 74 17.81 34.06 9.69
N SER A 75 17.70 33.25 10.75
CA SER A 75 18.53 33.40 11.95
C SER A 75 20.03 33.22 11.71
N LEU A 76 20.42 32.32 10.79
CA LEU A 76 21.82 32.09 10.43
C LEU A 76 22.39 33.26 9.60
N ARG A 77 21.60 33.78 8.64
CA ARG A 77 21.99 34.95 7.83
C ARG A 77 22.10 36.23 8.67
N GLU A 78 21.21 36.42 9.64
CA GLU A 78 21.28 37.57 10.57
C GLU A 78 22.43 37.45 11.57
N GLY A 79 22.83 36.23 11.94
CA GLY A 79 24.00 35.96 12.80
C GLY A 79 25.34 36.22 12.12
N ASP A 80 25.47 35.88 10.84
CA ASP A 80 26.68 36.17 10.05
C ASP A 80 26.88 37.68 9.84
N MET A 81 25.79 38.46 9.69
CA MET A 81 25.82 39.92 9.52
C MET A 81 26.17 40.71 10.80
N ARG A 82 26.21 40.05 11.97
CA ARG A 82 26.57 40.68 13.27
C ARG A 82 28.03 40.45 13.66
N SER A 83 28.78 39.68 12.89
CA SER A 83 30.17 39.31 13.17
C SER A 83 31.21 40.12 12.36
N GLU A 84 30.78 41.18 11.68
CA GLU A 84 31.63 42.17 11.01
C GLU A 84 31.70 43.50 11.78
#